data_AF-A0A7T7R744-F1
#
_entry.id   AF-A0A7T7R744-F1
#
_cell.length_a   1.000
_cell.length_b   1.000
_cell.length_c   1.000
_cell.angle_alpha   90.00
_cell.angle_beta   90.00
_cell.angle_gamma   90.00
#
_symmetry.space_group_name_H-M   'P 1'
#
loop_
_entity.id
_entity.type
_entity.pdbx_description
1 polymer ?
#
loop_
_entity_poly.entity_id
_entity_poly.type
_entity_poly.pdbx_seq_one_letter_code
_entity_poly.pdbx_strand_id
1 'polypeptide(L)'
;MINLIINRRKLYSLLAFPLALIIVSIPWLSNYSGYRDIDAFTYVNLLDLGMYDESLKYSFSNIISYVKNEWVWGFFVTFLSAIGLSSKFIFFTFIPFLIYFILVRILIFKTNIYYCIFLIHPLLILFNFSQLRLALAISLFFYAYYFFRKNLAVFFILTLICIFMHTSMVLFVSVFYFISILLDRINRIDVKLVSLVLFGFLLAFLTGPFISVILGAIGDNRRSEIYSSNEWNSSYLSSVYWLSLLMVFFVDVYKRKIISFEVAASIVFISLVIISPFFTGGYPYRFLTAVLILIIIAISQLSLKNRILASSLLMISFIQQSITIMHWI
;
A
#
# COMPACT_ATOMS: atom_id res chain seq x y z
N MET A 1 16.24 29.61 -7.33
CA MET A 1 15.11 28.69 -7.03
C MET A 1 15.49 27.20 -7.10
N ILE A 2 16.25 26.76 -8.10
CA ILE A 2 16.70 25.35 -8.26
C ILE A 2 17.57 24.87 -7.08
N ASN A 3 18.54 25.68 -6.61
CA ASN A 3 19.40 25.32 -5.48
C ASN A 3 18.63 25.11 -4.16
N LEU A 4 17.57 25.89 -3.90
CA LEU A 4 16.71 25.72 -2.72
C LEU A 4 15.89 24.43 -2.77
N ILE A 5 15.43 24.02 -3.95
CA ILE A 5 14.67 22.76 -4.16
C ILE A 5 15.60 21.55 -4.00
N ILE A 6 16.82 21.63 -4.53
CA ILE A 6 17.85 20.59 -4.35
C ILE A 6 18.19 20.43 -2.86
N ASN A 7 18.31 21.53 -2.12
CA ASN A 7 18.66 21.50 -0.71
C ASN A 7 17.56 20.84 0.16
N ARG A 8 16.28 21.14 -0.11
CA ARG A 8 15.16 20.49 0.59
C ARG A 8 15.05 19.00 0.29
N ARG A 9 15.23 18.59 -0.97
CA ARG A 9 15.20 17.16 -1.35
C ARG A 9 16.31 16.36 -0.65
N LYS A 10 17.51 16.92 -0.56
CA LYS A 10 18.64 16.32 0.16
C LYS A 10 18.34 16.24 1.66
N LEU A 11 17.79 17.29 2.27
CA LEU A 11 17.40 17.30 3.67
C LEU A 11 16.37 16.20 4.00
N TYR A 12 15.34 16.01 3.16
CA TYR A 12 14.35 14.95 3.38
C TYR A 12 14.96 13.56 3.32
N SER A 13 15.88 13.32 2.39
CA SER A 13 16.61 12.06 2.32
C SER A 13 17.51 11.85 3.55
N LEU A 14 18.17 12.91 4.02
CA LEU A 14 19.04 12.87 5.20
C LEU A 14 18.27 12.57 6.49
N LEU A 15 17.04 13.06 6.63
CA LEU A 15 16.17 12.75 7.77
C LEU A 15 15.47 11.38 7.62
N ALA A 16 15.15 10.97 6.39
CA ALA A 16 14.47 9.70 6.15
C ALA A 16 15.34 8.48 6.44
N PHE A 17 16.66 8.59 6.18
CA PHE A 17 17.61 7.50 6.39
C PHE A 17 17.68 7.02 7.86
N PRO A 18 17.97 7.87 8.87
CA PRO A 18 18.05 7.42 10.26
C PRO A 18 16.69 6.94 10.77
N LEU A 19 15.57 7.56 10.37
CA LEU A 19 14.24 7.12 10.78
C LEU A 19 13.89 5.73 10.22
N ALA A 20 14.17 5.48 8.95
CA ALA A 20 13.95 4.17 8.35
C ALA A 20 14.84 3.09 9.00
N LEU A 21 16.10 3.42 9.31
CA LEU A 21 17.00 2.52 10.05
C LEU A 21 16.44 2.20 11.44
N ILE A 22 15.97 3.19 12.20
CA ILE A 22 15.38 2.97 13.53
C ILE A 22 14.18 2.02 13.42
N ILE A 23 13.26 2.28 12.47
CA ILE A 23 12.06 1.44 12.30
C ILE A 23 12.44 0.00 11.97
N VAL A 24 13.38 -0.23 11.06
CA VAL A 24 13.76 -1.59 10.63
C VAL A 24 14.62 -2.32 11.65
N SER A 25 15.34 -1.58 12.50
CA SER A 25 16.15 -2.19 13.57
C SER A 25 15.30 -2.77 14.71
N ILE A 26 14.03 -2.37 14.80
CA ILE A 26 13.10 -2.96 15.78
C ILE A 26 12.71 -4.37 15.29
N PRO A 27 12.91 -5.42 16.10
CA PRO A 27 12.64 -6.79 15.70
C PRO A 27 11.15 -7.11 15.79
N TRP A 28 10.32 -6.48 14.95
CA TRP A 28 8.86 -6.55 14.98
C TRP A 28 8.28 -7.97 15.00
N LEU A 29 9.00 -8.93 14.44
CA LEU A 29 8.56 -10.31 14.26
C LEU A 29 9.28 -11.32 15.18
N SER A 30 10.12 -10.89 16.14
CA SER A 30 10.92 -11.82 16.95
C SER A 30 10.07 -12.85 17.71
N ASN A 31 8.86 -12.46 18.11
CA ASN A 31 7.97 -13.29 18.90
C ASN A 31 6.71 -13.71 18.12
N TYR A 32 6.66 -13.46 16.80
CA TYR A 32 5.48 -13.77 16.01
C TYR A 32 5.44 -15.28 15.72
N SER A 33 4.49 -15.98 16.36
CA SER A 33 4.29 -17.42 16.23
C SER A 33 3.57 -17.82 14.92
N GLY A 34 2.91 -16.87 14.24
CA GLY A 34 2.12 -17.06 13.01
C GLY A 34 2.97 -17.21 11.74
N TYR A 35 3.86 -18.20 11.69
CA TYR A 35 4.82 -18.39 10.59
C TYR A 35 4.20 -18.53 9.19
N ARG A 36 2.92 -18.91 9.06
CA ARG A 36 2.30 -19.34 7.80
C ARG A 36 1.82 -18.20 6.90
N ASP A 37 1.54 -17.01 7.44
CA ASP A 37 0.90 -15.91 6.69
C ASP A 37 1.84 -14.74 6.37
N ILE A 38 3.13 -14.90 6.66
CA ILE A 38 4.14 -13.87 6.42
C ILE A 38 5.00 -14.24 5.20
N ASP A 39 4.82 -13.47 4.13
CA ASP A 39 5.59 -13.51 2.89
C ASP A 39 7.10 -13.55 3.13
N ALA A 40 7.64 -12.76 4.07
CA ALA A 40 9.07 -12.68 4.32
C ALA A 40 9.72 -14.03 4.67
N PHE A 41 9.07 -14.87 5.50
CA PHE A 41 9.58 -16.21 5.82
C PHE A 41 9.47 -17.15 4.61
N THR A 42 8.37 -17.07 3.87
CA THR A 42 8.19 -17.85 2.64
C THR A 42 9.26 -17.52 1.61
N TYR A 43 9.57 -16.23 1.41
CA TYR A 43 10.59 -15.80 0.47
C TYR A 43 12.00 -16.19 0.89
N VAL A 44 12.32 -16.20 2.18
CA VAL A 44 13.57 -16.77 2.68
C VAL A 44 13.68 -18.23 2.25
N ASN A 45 12.66 -19.05 2.53
CA ASN A 45 12.66 -20.46 2.18
C ASN A 45 12.78 -20.68 0.66
N LEU A 46 12.01 -19.94 -0.16
CA LEU A 46 12.06 -20.06 -1.61
C LEU A 46 13.44 -19.70 -2.19
N LEU A 47 14.10 -18.68 -1.64
CA LEU A 47 15.42 -18.27 -2.10
C LEU A 47 16.50 -19.26 -1.65
N ASP A 48 16.46 -19.71 -0.40
CA ASP A 48 17.42 -20.67 0.15
C ASP A 48 17.33 -22.04 -0.56
N LEU A 49 16.13 -22.41 -1.05
CA LEU A 49 15.91 -23.61 -1.86
C LEU A 49 16.19 -23.42 -3.36
N GLY A 50 16.59 -22.23 -3.82
CA GLY A 50 16.90 -21.94 -5.23
C GLY A 50 15.67 -21.88 -6.16
N MET A 51 14.45 -21.84 -5.62
CA MET A 51 13.21 -21.88 -6.41
C MET A 51 12.99 -20.64 -7.28
N TYR A 52 13.55 -19.49 -6.90
CA TYR A 52 13.50 -18.28 -7.71
C TYR A 52 14.25 -18.45 -9.05
N ASP A 53 15.42 -19.09 -9.02
CA ASP A 53 16.23 -19.30 -10.21
C ASP A 53 15.58 -20.28 -11.18
N GLU A 54 14.86 -21.28 -10.66
CA GLU A 54 14.06 -22.19 -11.48
C GLU A 54 12.87 -21.47 -12.11
N SER A 55 12.14 -20.66 -11.33
CA SER A 55 11.00 -19.90 -11.83
C SER A 55 11.39 -18.95 -12.97
N LEU A 56 12.57 -18.32 -12.87
CA LEU A 56 13.10 -17.38 -13.85
C LEU A 56 13.48 -18.05 -15.18
N LYS A 57 13.81 -19.36 -15.18
CA LYS A 57 14.29 -20.09 -16.35
C LYS A 57 13.18 -20.64 -17.25
N TYR A 58 12.01 -20.96 -16.70
CA TYR A 58 11.04 -21.83 -17.40
C TYR A 58 9.65 -21.21 -17.65
N SER A 59 9.41 -19.95 -17.29
CA SER A 59 8.03 -19.43 -17.20
C SER A 59 7.71 -18.19 -18.06
N PHE A 60 8.53 -17.83 -19.06
CA PHE A 60 8.36 -16.58 -19.83
C PHE A 60 8.25 -16.80 -21.34
N SER A 61 7.01 -16.90 -21.84
CA SER A 61 6.72 -17.07 -23.28
C SER A 61 6.13 -15.81 -23.94
N ASN A 62 5.54 -14.89 -23.17
CA ASN A 62 4.95 -13.64 -23.66
C ASN A 62 4.86 -12.56 -22.57
N ILE A 63 4.56 -11.30 -22.92
CA ILE A 63 4.48 -10.17 -21.96
C ILE A 63 3.49 -10.45 -20.81
N ILE A 64 2.39 -11.14 -21.08
CA ILE A 64 1.40 -11.51 -20.06
C ILE A 64 2.03 -12.45 -19.03
N SER A 65 2.87 -13.40 -19.44
CA SER A 65 3.60 -14.28 -18.52
C SER A 65 4.61 -13.51 -17.64
N TYR A 66 5.26 -12.46 -18.17
CA TYR A 66 6.13 -11.58 -17.35
C TYR A 66 5.37 -10.86 -16.25
N VAL A 67 4.16 -10.37 -16.54
CA VAL A 67 3.30 -9.72 -15.54
C VAL A 67 2.79 -10.74 -14.53
N LYS A 68 2.23 -11.87 -15.00
CA LYS A 68 1.67 -12.93 -14.14
C LYS A 68 2.69 -13.53 -13.19
N ASN A 69 3.89 -13.80 -13.68
CA ASN A 69 4.97 -14.43 -12.92
C ASN A 69 5.88 -13.40 -12.24
N GLU A 70 5.50 -12.12 -12.25
CA GLU A 70 6.11 -11.05 -11.47
C GLU A 70 7.63 -10.99 -11.65
N TRP A 71 8.07 -11.05 -12.92
CA TRP A 71 9.46 -11.26 -13.31
C TRP A 71 10.45 -10.29 -12.66
N VAL A 72 10.09 -9.00 -12.55
CA VAL A 72 10.97 -7.98 -11.96
C VAL A 72 11.28 -8.31 -10.49
N TRP A 73 10.31 -8.86 -9.76
CA TRP A 73 10.53 -9.27 -8.37
C TRP A 73 11.54 -10.41 -8.28
N GLY A 74 11.33 -11.47 -9.07
CA GLY A 74 12.26 -12.61 -9.11
C GLY A 74 13.67 -12.17 -9.51
N PHE A 75 13.79 -11.39 -10.58
CA PHE A 75 15.07 -10.85 -11.05
C PHE A 75 15.77 -10.02 -9.96
N PHE A 76 15.04 -9.12 -9.29
CA PHE A 76 15.59 -8.28 -8.23
C PHE A 76 16.12 -9.11 -7.05
N VAL A 77 15.38 -10.10 -6.59
CA VAL A 77 15.79 -10.97 -5.48
C VAL A 77 16.99 -11.83 -5.85
N THR A 78 16.98 -12.49 -7.01
CA THR A 78 18.12 -13.28 -7.49
C THR A 78 19.37 -12.41 -7.66
N PHE A 79 19.23 -11.19 -8.18
CA PHE A 79 20.34 -10.25 -8.28
C PHE A 79 20.96 -9.90 -6.91
N LEU A 80 20.12 -9.61 -5.91
CA LEU A 80 20.58 -9.33 -4.55
C LEU A 80 21.29 -10.52 -3.90
N SER A 81 20.80 -11.73 -4.15
CA SER A 81 21.45 -12.96 -3.69
C SER A 81 22.80 -13.18 -4.39
N ALA A 82 22.87 -12.95 -5.71
CA ALA A 82 24.07 -13.12 -6.53
C ALA A 82 25.22 -12.18 -6.13
N ILE A 83 24.92 -10.99 -5.60
CA ILE A 83 25.94 -10.07 -5.03
C ILE A 83 26.37 -10.44 -3.60
N GLY A 84 25.89 -11.56 -3.06
CA GLY A 84 26.32 -12.12 -1.78
C GLY A 84 25.47 -11.73 -0.56
N LEU A 85 24.28 -11.13 -0.74
CA LEU A 85 23.40 -10.84 0.39
C LEU A 85 22.65 -12.10 0.85
N SER A 86 22.57 -12.33 2.17
CA SER A 86 21.80 -13.43 2.73
C SER A 86 20.30 -13.19 2.57
N SER A 87 19.53 -14.28 2.37
CA SER A 87 18.07 -14.24 2.25
C SER A 87 17.40 -13.50 3.41
N LYS A 88 17.82 -13.80 4.65
CA LYS A 88 17.35 -13.10 5.85
C LYS A 88 17.59 -11.59 5.78
N PHE A 89 18.79 -11.16 5.39
CA PHE A 89 19.11 -9.74 5.28
C PHE A 89 18.25 -9.07 4.19
N ILE A 90 18.06 -9.72 3.04
CA ILE A 90 17.24 -9.20 1.94
C ILE A 90 15.81 -8.92 2.42
N PHE A 91 15.15 -9.91 3.01
CA PHE A 91 13.71 -9.85 3.29
C PHE A 91 13.34 -9.20 4.63
N PHE A 92 14.21 -9.25 5.65
CA PHE A 92 13.94 -8.66 6.96
C PHE A 92 14.58 -7.29 7.18
N THR A 93 15.58 -6.93 6.38
CA THR A 93 16.33 -5.68 6.59
C THR A 93 16.32 -4.80 5.34
N PHE A 94 16.88 -5.26 4.23
CA PHE A 94 17.13 -4.42 3.07
C PHE A 94 15.85 -3.93 2.38
N ILE A 95 14.93 -4.84 2.04
CA ILE A 95 13.67 -4.46 1.39
C ILE A 95 12.77 -3.63 2.32
N PRO A 96 12.53 -4.03 3.59
CA PRO A 96 11.84 -3.19 4.55
C PRO A 96 12.48 -1.80 4.70
N PHE A 97 13.81 -1.71 4.70
CA PHE A 97 14.51 -0.43 4.76
C PHE A 97 14.20 0.44 3.54
N LEU A 98 14.23 -0.11 2.33
CA LEU A 98 13.87 0.64 1.11
C LEU A 98 12.42 1.15 1.18
N ILE A 99 11.49 0.30 1.61
CA ILE A 99 10.07 0.66 1.80
C ILE A 99 9.96 1.84 2.78
N TYR A 100 10.45 1.68 4.02
CA TYR A 100 10.33 2.73 5.03
C TYR A 100 11.09 4.00 4.66
N PHE A 101 12.27 3.89 4.04
CA PHE A 101 13.01 5.05 3.55
C PHE A 101 12.18 5.88 2.58
N ILE A 102 11.52 5.22 1.62
CA ILE A 102 10.63 5.89 0.66
C ILE A 102 9.42 6.51 1.38
N LEU A 103 8.74 5.76 2.26
CA LEU A 103 7.54 6.22 2.95
C LEU A 103 7.82 7.40 3.88
N VAL A 104 8.89 7.34 4.69
CA VAL A 104 9.34 8.46 5.54
C VAL A 104 9.63 9.69 4.70
N ARG A 105 10.38 9.51 3.60
CA ARG A 105 10.72 10.63 2.71
C ARG A 105 9.48 11.29 2.12
N ILE A 106 8.49 10.50 1.69
CA ILE A 106 7.22 11.02 1.17
C ILE A 106 6.46 11.78 2.27
N LEU A 107 6.38 11.23 3.49
CA LEU A 107 5.69 11.90 4.60
C LEU A 107 6.32 13.24 4.96
N ILE A 108 7.64 13.31 5.10
CA ILE A 108 8.34 14.56 5.40
C ILE A 108 8.18 15.55 4.23
N PHE A 109 8.15 15.07 2.99
CA PHE A 109 7.90 15.93 1.82
C PHE A 109 6.49 16.51 1.79
N LYS A 110 5.48 15.76 2.23
CA LYS A 110 4.06 16.11 2.10
C LYS A 110 3.43 16.66 3.37
N THR A 111 4.04 16.41 4.51
CA THR A 111 3.49 16.69 5.85
C THR A 111 4.62 17.15 6.79
N ASN A 112 4.47 16.92 8.10
CA ASN A 112 5.48 17.18 9.11
C ASN A 112 6.09 15.86 9.61
N ILE A 113 7.33 15.91 10.10
CA ILE A 113 8.08 14.74 10.59
C ILE A 113 7.35 13.94 11.68
N TYR A 114 6.53 14.59 12.51
CA TYR A 114 5.80 13.90 13.58
C TYR A 114 4.77 12.88 13.06
N TYR A 115 4.27 13.02 11.83
CA TYR A 115 3.38 12.01 11.23
C TYR A 115 4.08 10.68 10.93
N CYS A 116 5.42 10.66 10.92
CA CYS A 116 6.18 9.42 10.78
C CYS A 116 5.92 8.45 11.94
N ILE A 117 5.39 8.90 13.08
CA ILE A 117 4.96 8.01 14.17
C ILE A 117 3.89 7.01 13.72
N PHE A 118 3.07 7.35 12.73
CA PHE A 118 2.07 6.42 12.19
C PHE A 118 2.67 5.37 11.24
N LEU A 119 3.96 5.45 10.90
CA LEU A 119 4.61 4.40 10.12
C LEU A 119 4.85 3.12 10.93
N ILE A 120 4.96 3.24 12.26
CA ILE A 120 5.03 2.07 13.15
C ILE A 120 3.63 1.52 13.47
N HIS A 121 2.59 1.93 12.74
CA HIS A 121 1.24 1.41 12.94
C HIS A 121 1.20 -0.10 12.62
N PRO A 122 0.59 -0.94 13.49
CA PRO A 122 0.52 -2.39 13.31
C PRO A 122 0.06 -2.84 11.91
N LEU A 123 -1.01 -2.24 11.36
CA LEU A 123 -1.42 -2.44 9.97
C LEU A 123 -0.27 -2.31 8.95
N LEU A 124 0.56 -1.28 9.06
CA LEU A 124 1.62 -1.02 8.08
C LEU A 124 2.79 -1.99 8.27
N ILE A 125 3.14 -2.28 9.52
CA ILE A 125 4.18 -3.26 9.85
C ILE A 125 3.77 -4.63 9.30
N LEU A 126 2.56 -5.09 9.64
CA LEU A 126 2.06 -6.38 9.20
C LEU A 126 1.96 -6.43 7.68
N PHE A 127 1.47 -5.37 7.02
CA PHE A 127 1.43 -5.29 5.56
C PHE A 127 2.82 -5.41 4.93
N ASN A 128 3.82 -4.71 5.47
CA ASN A 128 5.18 -4.74 4.94
C ASN A 128 5.82 -6.13 5.01
N PHE A 129 5.49 -6.94 6.02
CA PHE A 129 6.03 -8.29 6.14
C PHE A 129 5.16 -9.38 5.50
N SER A 130 3.84 -9.22 5.51
CA SER A 130 2.88 -10.17 4.91
C SER A 130 2.68 -9.97 3.41
N GLN A 131 3.02 -8.81 2.86
CA GLN A 131 2.85 -8.46 1.45
C GLN A 131 4.07 -7.67 0.94
N LEU A 132 5.28 -8.12 1.27
CA LEU A 132 6.55 -7.39 1.06
C LEU A 132 6.74 -6.92 -0.39
N ARG A 133 6.39 -7.78 -1.36
CA ARG A 133 6.47 -7.45 -2.79
C ARG A 133 5.54 -6.31 -3.19
N LEU A 134 4.28 -6.36 -2.76
CA LEU A 134 3.32 -5.29 -3.02
C LEU A 134 3.73 -4.00 -2.29
N ALA A 135 4.21 -4.11 -1.05
CA ALA A 135 4.67 -2.99 -0.25
C ALA A 135 5.84 -2.25 -0.92
N LEU A 136 6.79 -2.97 -1.50
CA LEU A 136 7.86 -2.37 -2.30
C LEU A 136 7.32 -1.72 -3.57
N ALA A 137 6.48 -2.44 -4.34
CA ALA A 137 5.93 -1.95 -5.60
C ALA A 137 5.11 -0.66 -5.41
N ILE A 138 4.23 -0.60 -4.41
CA ILE A 138 3.39 0.57 -4.14
C ILE A 138 4.23 1.74 -3.60
N SER A 139 5.26 1.47 -2.79
CA SER A 139 6.18 2.50 -2.30
C SER A 139 6.96 3.15 -3.45
N LEU A 140 7.52 2.33 -4.36
CA LEU A 140 8.19 2.81 -5.58
C LEU A 140 7.24 3.61 -6.48
N PHE A 141 6.00 3.17 -6.61
CA PHE A 141 4.98 3.89 -7.37
C PHE A 141 4.67 5.26 -6.74
N PHE A 142 4.51 5.35 -5.43
CA PHE A 142 4.34 6.63 -4.76
C PHE A 142 5.58 7.52 -4.91
N TYR A 143 6.78 6.94 -4.85
CA TYR A 143 8.02 7.65 -5.09
C TYR A 143 8.05 8.27 -6.50
N ALA A 144 7.69 7.48 -7.51
CA ALA A 144 7.54 7.94 -8.89
C ALA A 144 6.50 9.08 -8.99
N TYR A 145 5.33 8.89 -8.39
CA TYR A 145 4.23 9.85 -8.42
C TYR A 145 4.60 11.20 -7.79
N TYR A 146 5.22 11.22 -6.61
CA TYR A 146 5.53 12.48 -5.92
C TYR A 146 6.76 13.19 -6.46
N PHE A 147 7.79 12.47 -6.90
CA PHE A 147 9.07 13.09 -7.27
C PHE A 147 9.30 13.18 -8.78
N PHE A 148 8.64 12.33 -9.58
CA PHE A 148 8.91 12.19 -11.01
C PHE A 148 7.70 12.37 -11.93
N ARG A 149 6.49 12.64 -11.42
CA ARG A 149 5.28 12.86 -12.27
C ARG A 149 5.44 13.85 -13.44
N LYS A 150 6.36 14.82 -13.33
CA LYS A 150 6.65 15.79 -14.40
C LYS A 150 7.59 15.25 -15.48
N ASN A 151 8.41 14.26 -15.14
CA ASN A 151 9.26 13.55 -16.10
C ASN A 151 8.52 12.28 -16.52
N LEU A 152 7.70 12.40 -17.56
CA LEU A 152 6.81 11.32 -18.02
C LEU A 152 7.55 10.03 -18.33
N ALA A 153 8.76 10.11 -18.90
CA ALA A 153 9.56 8.92 -19.21
C ALA A 153 9.94 8.16 -17.93
N VAL A 154 10.51 8.85 -16.93
CA VAL A 154 10.89 8.23 -15.65
C VAL A 154 9.66 7.72 -14.90
N PHE A 155 8.57 8.49 -14.87
CA PHE A 155 7.33 8.09 -14.22
C PHE A 155 6.73 6.82 -14.87
N PHE A 156 6.70 6.76 -16.20
CA PHE A 156 6.19 5.61 -16.94
C PHE A 156 7.05 4.37 -16.72
N ILE A 157 8.39 4.49 -16.82
CA ILE A 157 9.32 3.37 -16.58
C ILE A 157 9.15 2.82 -15.17
N LEU A 158 9.11 3.69 -14.15
CA LEU A 158 8.93 3.23 -12.76
C LEU A 158 7.56 2.58 -12.54
N THR A 159 6.50 3.13 -13.14
CA THR A 159 5.16 2.53 -13.06
C THR A 159 5.13 1.14 -13.71
N LEU A 160 5.79 0.98 -14.85
CA LEU A 160 5.88 -0.29 -15.55
C LEU A 160 6.66 -1.33 -14.73
N ILE A 161 7.77 -0.92 -14.10
CA ILE A 161 8.54 -1.74 -13.15
C ILE A 161 7.63 -2.22 -12.01
N CYS A 162 6.80 -1.35 -11.44
CA CYS A 162 5.86 -1.72 -10.38
C CYS A 162 4.81 -2.76 -10.85
N ILE A 163 4.28 -2.62 -12.07
CA ILE A 163 3.32 -3.57 -12.66
C ILE A 163 3.96 -4.95 -12.85
N PHE A 164 5.20 -5.01 -13.32
CA PHE A 164 5.95 -6.28 -13.44
C PHE A 164 6.46 -6.82 -12.11
N MET A 165 6.43 -6.02 -11.04
CA MET A 165 6.77 -6.47 -9.69
C MET A 165 5.57 -7.10 -8.97
N HIS A 166 4.36 -6.57 -9.17
CA HIS A 166 3.15 -7.12 -8.56
C HIS A 166 1.91 -6.84 -9.42
N THR A 167 1.14 -7.88 -9.76
CA THR A 167 -0.02 -7.77 -10.67
C THR A 167 -1.09 -6.78 -10.19
N SER A 168 -1.36 -6.73 -8.88
CA SER A 168 -2.33 -5.80 -8.28
C SER A 168 -1.96 -4.31 -8.47
N MET A 169 -0.74 -3.96 -8.87
CA MET A 169 -0.38 -2.58 -9.21
C MET A 169 -1.20 -2.03 -10.37
N VAL A 170 -1.71 -2.89 -11.28
CA VAL A 170 -2.64 -2.46 -12.33
C VAL A 170 -3.89 -1.82 -11.73
N LEU A 171 -4.42 -2.37 -10.64
CA LEU A 171 -5.56 -1.80 -9.91
C LEU A 171 -5.18 -0.44 -9.33
N PHE A 172 -4.07 -0.33 -8.59
CA PHE A 172 -3.65 0.94 -7.98
C PHE A 172 -3.43 2.04 -9.03
N VAL A 173 -2.77 1.73 -10.14
CA VAL A 173 -2.56 2.68 -11.25
C VAL A 173 -3.90 3.13 -11.83
N SER A 174 -4.84 2.21 -12.04
CA SER A 174 -6.18 2.52 -12.55
C SER A 174 -6.95 3.44 -11.60
N VAL A 175 -6.88 3.19 -10.28
CA VAL A 175 -7.48 4.05 -9.26
C VAL A 175 -6.86 5.45 -9.28
N PHE A 176 -5.53 5.53 -9.34
CA PHE A 176 -4.82 6.81 -9.38
C PHE A 176 -5.16 7.63 -10.62
N TYR A 177 -5.27 6.96 -11.77
CA TYR A 177 -5.67 7.58 -13.02
C TYR A 177 -7.11 8.11 -12.95
N PHE A 178 -8.05 7.28 -12.46
CA PHE A 178 -9.45 7.69 -12.25
C PHE A 178 -9.55 8.93 -11.35
N ILE A 179 -8.87 8.93 -10.20
CA ILE A 179 -8.89 10.08 -9.27
C ILE A 179 -8.32 11.33 -9.95
N SER A 180 -7.23 11.20 -10.71
CA SER A 180 -6.62 12.34 -11.40
C SER A 180 -7.60 12.97 -12.39
N ILE A 181 -8.26 12.16 -13.22
CA ILE A 181 -9.29 12.62 -14.16
C ILE A 181 -10.46 13.26 -13.41
N LEU A 182 -10.96 12.61 -12.35
CA LEU A 182 -12.12 13.08 -11.60
C LEU A 182 -11.84 14.45 -10.97
N LEU A 183 -10.66 14.65 -10.39
CA LEU A 183 -10.28 15.91 -9.76
C LEU A 183 -10.11 17.04 -10.77
N ASP A 184 -9.57 16.74 -11.96
CA ASP A 184 -9.31 17.73 -13.01
C ASP A 184 -10.55 18.10 -13.83
N ARG A 185 -11.45 17.13 -14.10
CA ARG A 185 -12.58 17.30 -15.03
C ARG A 185 -13.90 17.66 -14.37
N ILE A 186 -14.11 17.24 -13.13
CA ILE A 186 -15.34 17.54 -12.40
C ILE A 186 -15.08 18.75 -11.49
N ASN A 187 -15.99 19.72 -11.45
CA ASN A 187 -15.87 20.88 -10.55
C ASN A 187 -16.78 20.76 -9.32
N ARG A 188 -17.90 20.05 -9.46
CA ARG A 188 -18.91 19.87 -8.42
C ARG A 188 -18.44 18.90 -7.33
N ILE A 189 -18.36 19.39 -6.09
CA ILE A 189 -17.82 18.64 -4.94
C ILE A 189 -18.67 17.42 -4.58
N ASP A 190 -19.99 17.56 -4.69
CA ASP A 190 -21.00 16.54 -4.43
C ASP A 190 -20.84 15.39 -5.43
N VAL A 191 -20.70 15.71 -6.72
CA VAL A 191 -20.45 14.73 -7.78
C VAL A 191 -19.12 14.02 -7.56
N LYS A 192 -18.05 14.74 -7.16
CA LYS A 192 -16.76 14.12 -6.81
C LYS A 192 -16.91 13.11 -5.68
N LEU A 193 -17.52 13.51 -4.55
CA LEU A 193 -17.68 12.65 -3.39
C LEU A 193 -18.47 11.38 -3.73
N VAL A 194 -19.62 11.54 -4.41
CA VAL A 194 -20.44 10.39 -4.84
C VAL A 194 -19.64 9.47 -5.78
N SER A 195 -18.92 10.04 -6.75
CA SER A 195 -18.10 9.25 -7.69
C SER A 195 -16.98 8.47 -6.99
N LEU A 196 -16.32 9.06 -5.98
CA LEU A 196 -15.28 8.38 -5.21
C LEU A 196 -15.84 7.21 -4.38
N VAL A 197 -17.00 7.40 -3.76
CA VAL A 197 -17.67 6.32 -2.99
C VAL A 197 -18.14 5.21 -3.91
N LEU A 198 -18.80 5.55 -5.03
CA LEU A 198 -19.24 4.58 -6.03
C LEU A 198 -18.07 3.81 -6.64
N PHE A 199 -16.92 4.46 -6.79
CA PHE A 199 -15.73 3.77 -7.25
C PHE A 199 -15.16 2.83 -6.19
N GLY A 200 -15.19 3.20 -4.90
CA GLY A 200 -14.89 2.28 -3.80
C GLY A 200 -15.84 1.08 -3.76
N PHE A 201 -17.13 1.29 -4.00
CA PHE A 201 -18.12 0.22 -4.18
C PHE A 201 -17.75 -0.72 -5.33
N LEU A 202 -17.43 -0.16 -6.49
CA LEU A 202 -17.00 -0.94 -7.66
C LEU A 202 -15.76 -1.78 -7.35
N LEU A 203 -14.76 -1.20 -6.68
CA LEU A 203 -13.57 -1.94 -6.29
C LEU A 203 -13.89 -3.06 -5.28
N ALA A 204 -14.78 -2.82 -4.30
CA ALA A 204 -15.22 -3.87 -3.37
C ALA A 204 -15.89 -5.03 -4.11
N PHE A 205 -16.72 -4.74 -5.10
CA PHE A 205 -17.33 -5.75 -5.97
C PHE A 205 -16.29 -6.50 -6.82
N LEU A 206 -15.35 -5.77 -7.44
CA LEU A 206 -14.32 -6.35 -8.31
C LEU A 206 -13.32 -7.22 -7.54
N THR A 207 -12.96 -6.80 -6.32
CA THR A 207 -11.96 -7.47 -5.48
C THR A 207 -12.55 -8.49 -4.52
N GLY A 208 -13.88 -8.50 -4.34
CA GLY A 208 -14.62 -9.55 -3.64
C GLY A 208 -15.14 -10.61 -4.61
N PRO A 209 -16.43 -10.60 -4.97
CA PRO A 209 -17.07 -11.71 -5.66
C PRO A 209 -16.56 -11.92 -7.09
N PHE A 210 -16.10 -10.86 -7.76
CA PHE A 210 -15.68 -10.94 -9.17
C PHE A 210 -14.21 -11.34 -9.35
N ILE A 211 -13.42 -11.37 -8.27
CA ILE A 211 -11.98 -11.63 -8.36
C ILE A 211 -11.68 -13.05 -8.87
N SER A 212 -12.49 -14.03 -8.47
CA SER A 212 -12.35 -15.42 -8.90
C SER A 212 -12.55 -15.57 -10.41
N VAL A 213 -13.51 -14.83 -10.98
CA VAL A 213 -13.77 -14.79 -12.43
C VAL A 213 -12.59 -14.16 -13.17
N ILE A 214 -12.08 -13.03 -12.66
CA ILE A 214 -10.93 -12.35 -13.25
C ILE A 214 -9.70 -13.26 -13.23
N LEU A 215 -9.40 -13.87 -12.09
CA LEU A 215 -8.25 -14.75 -11.92
C LEU A 215 -8.38 -16.03 -12.75
N GLY A 216 -9.59 -16.60 -12.85
CA GLY A 216 -9.88 -17.75 -13.70
C GLY A 216 -9.65 -17.47 -15.18
N ALA A 217 -10.08 -16.30 -15.68
CA ALA A 217 -9.82 -15.87 -17.05
C ALA A 217 -8.31 -15.65 -17.32
N ILE A 218 -7.56 -15.29 -16.29
CA ILE A 218 -6.10 -15.10 -16.31
C ILE A 218 -5.37 -16.43 -16.10
N GLY A 219 -6.07 -17.54 -15.83
CA GLY A 219 -5.48 -18.86 -15.58
C GLY A 219 -4.78 -19.00 -14.23
N ASP A 220 -5.06 -18.10 -13.28
CA ASP A 220 -4.53 -18.12 -11.91
C ASP A 220 -5.55 -18.78 -10.96
N ASN A 221 -5.89 -20.04 -11.23
CA ASN A 221 -6.92 -20.81 -10.52
C ASN A 221 -6.53 -21.13 -9.06
N ARG A 222 -5.24 -21.10 -8.72
CA ARG A 222 -4.77 -21.36 -7.34
C ARG A 222 -5.22 -20.26 -6.38
N ARG A 223 -5.30 -19.02 -6.86
CA ARG A 223 -5.73 -17.87 -6.06
C ARG A 223 -7.24 -17.68 -6.04
N SER A 224 -7.97 -18.20 -7.03
CA SER A 224 -9.43 -18.04 -7.09
C SER A 224 -10.16 -18.73 -5.93
N GLU A 225 -9.67 -19.88 -5.47
CA GLU A 225 -10.27 -20.61 -4.34
C GLU A 225 -10.03 -19.88 -3.01
N ILE A 226 -8.80 -19.38 -2.78
CA ILE A 226 -8.43 -18.67 -1.55
C ILE A 226 -9.26 -17.39 -1.37
N TYR A 227 -9.50 -16.64 -2.45
CA TYR A 227 -10.24 -15.38 -2.38
C TYR A 227 -11.77 -15.53 -2.37
N SER A 228 -12.28 -16.76 -2.49
CA SER A 228 -13.72 -17.04 -2.46
C SER A 228 -14.29 -17.12 -1.04
N SER A 229 -13.45 -17.29 0.00
CA SER A 229 -13.88 -17.35 1.39
C SER A 229 -14.05 -15.96 2.01
N ASN A 230 -14.97 -15.84 2.97
CA ASN A 230 -15.20 -14.60 3.72
C ASN A 230 -14.18 -14.37 4.85
N GLU A 231 -13.24 -15.29 5.06
CA GLU A 231 -12.28 -15.23 6.17
C GLU A 231 -11.40 -13.98 6.13
N TRP A 232 -11.10 -13.49 4.92
CA TRP A 232 -10.22 -12.35 4.68
C TRP A 232 -10.97 -11.02 4.47
N ASN A 233 -12.30 -11.05 4.57
CA ASN A 233 -13.15 -9.88 4.38
C ASN A 233 -13.11 -8.97 5.63
N SER A 234 -13.56 -7.73 5.50
CA SER A 234 -13.70 -6.83 6.64
C SER A 234 -14.87 -7.22 7.52
N SER A 235 -14.70 -7.08 8.84
CA SER A 235 -15.79 -7.25 9.79
C SER A 235 -16.70 -6.02 9.78
N TYR A 236 -17.97 -6.21 10.16
CA TYR A 236 -18.90 -5.10 10.35
C TYR A 236 -18.38 -4.08 11.37
N LEU A 237 -17.77 -4.54 12.47
CA LEU A 237 -17.21 -3.66 13.50
C LEU A 237 -16.10 -2.77 12.94
N SER A 238 -15.19 -3.33 12.13
CA SER A 238 -14.17 -2.52 11.49
C SER A 238 -14.77 -1.54 10.47
N SER A 239 -15.78 -1.96 9.73
CA SER A 239 -16.45 -1.10 8.76
C SER A 239 -17.08 0.11 9.44
N VAL A 240 -17.66 -0.04 10.64
CA VAL A 240 -18.13 1.08 11.47
C VAL A 240 -16.98 2.01 11.89
N TYR A 241 -15.83 1.45 12.26
CA TYR A 241 -14.65 2.25 12.59
C TYR A 241 -14.18 3.09 11.38
N TRP A 242 -14.03 2.46 10.21
CA TRP A 242 -13.58 3.14 9.00
C TRP A 242 -14.61 4.14 8.46
N LEU A 243 -15.90 3.85 8.64
CA LEU A 243 -17.00 4.79 8.36
C LEU A 243 -16.86 6.05 9.22
N SER A 244 -16.48 5.91 10.49
CA SER A 244 -16.25 7.06 11.37
C SER A 244 -15.15 7.97 10.81
N LEU A 245 -14.04 7.41 10.32
CA LEU A 245 -12.97 8.17 9.66
C LEU A 245 -13.43 8.79 8.33
N LEU A 246 -14.22 8.06 7.53
CA LEU A 246 -14.79 8.57 6.28
C LEU A 246 -15.67 9.79 6.51
N MET A 247 -16.50 9.77 7.56
CA MET A 247 -17.37 10.88 7.93
C MET A 247 -16.56 12.13 8.30
N VAL A 248 -15.40 11.98 8.96
CA VAL A 248 -14.50 13.12 9.22
C VAL A 248 -14.00 13.74 7.91
N PHE A 249 -13.63 12.94 6.92
CA PHE A 249 -13.25 13.44 5.60
C PHE A 249 -14.40 14.17 4.91
N PHE A 250 -15.61 13.61 4.92
CA PHE A 250 -16.78 14.25 4.30
C PHE A 250 -17.12 15.59 4.94
N VAL A 251 -17.08 15.67 6.28
CA VAL A 251 -17.34 16.93 6.99
C VAL A 251 -16.30 17.99 6.64
N ASP A 252 -15.00 17.66 6.57
CA ASP A 252 -13.95 18.62 6.19
C ASP A 252 -14.11 19.08 4.74
N VAL A 253 -14.29 18.14 3.82
CA VAL A 253 -14.45 18.39 2.40
C VAL A 253 -15.69 19.24 2.13
N TYR A 254 -16.82 18.91 2.75
CA TYR A 254 -18.07 19.64 2.51
C TYR A 254 -18.00 21.09 2.98
N LYS A 255 -17.32 21.34 4.11
CA LYS A 255 -17.12 22.69 4.66
C LYS A 255 -16.13 23.51 3.84
N ARG A 256 -15.03 22.90 3.38
CA ARG A 256 -13.95 23.60 2.68
C ARG A 256 -14.09 23.63 1.17
N LYS A 257 -14.94 22.76 0.61
CA LYS A 257 -15.16 22.58 -0.84
C LYS A 257 -13.88 22.23 -1.62
N ILE A 258 -12.90 21.62 -0.96
CA ILE A 258 -11.61 21.22 -1.55
C ILE A 258 -11.36 19.74 -1.28
N ILE A 259 -10.96 18.99 -2.31
CA ILE A 259 -10.51 17.60 -2.20
C ILE A 259 -9.14 17.52 -2.83
N SER A 260 -8.13 17.14 -2.04
CA SER A 260 -6.81 16.80 -2.55
C SER A 260 -6.80 15.37 -3.10
N PHE A 261 -5.76 15.05 -3.87
CA PHE A 261 -5.54 13.70 -4.36
C PHE A 261 -5.49 12.66 -3.23
N GLU A 262 -4.81 12.98 -2.13
CA GLU A 262 -4.65 12.05 -1.01
C GLU A 262 -5.97 11.82 -0.25
N VAL A 263 -6.79 12.86 -0.09
CA VAL A 263 -8.14 12.74 0.48
C VAL A 263 -9.03 11.92 -0.45
N ALA A 264 -8.99 12.16 -1.76
CA ALA A 264 -9.77 11.38 -2.73
C ALA A 264 -9.41 9.89 -2.71
N ALA A 265 -8.11 9.56 -2.71
CA ALA A 265 -7.63 8.18 -2.60
C ALA A 265 -8.09 7.54 -1.29
N SER A 266 -7.99 8.27 -0.18
CA SER A 266 -8.45 7.79 1.13
C SER A 266 -9.94 7.46 1.11
N ILE A 267 -10.79 8.32 0.52
CA ILE A 267 -12.23 8.08 0.39
C ILE A 267 -12.51 6.79 -0.40
N VAL A 268 -11.83 6.57 -1.53
CA VAL A 268 -12.02 5.36 -2.36
C VAL A 268 -11.70 4.09 -1.58
N PHE A 269 -10.51 4.00 -0.98
CA PHE A 269 -10.06 2.78 -0.30
C PHE A 269 -10.77 2.54 1.03
N ILE A 270 -11.13 3.60 1.76
CA ILE A 270 -11.97 3.48 2.96
C ILE A 270 -13.38 3.00 2.58
N SER A 271 -13.97 3.53 1.50
CA SER A 271 -15.29 3.09 1.02
C SER A 271 -15.26 1.62 0.62
N LEU A 272 -14.18 1.16 -0.04
CA LEU A 272 -13.98 -0.26 -0.36
C LEU A 272 -14.08 -1.15 0.88
N VAL A 273 -13.45 -0.74 2.00
CA VAL A 273 -13.44 -1.54 3.25
C VAL A 273 -14.78 -1.53 3.97
N ILE A 274 -15.51 -0.40 3.90
CA ILE A 274 -16.83 -0.27 4.51
C ILE A 274 -17.87 -1.13 3.76
N ILE A 275 -17.71 -1.25 2.45
CA ILE A 275 -18.68 -1.90 1.56
C ILE A 275 -18.41 -3.40 1.43
N SER A 276 -17.16 -3.83 1.55
CA SER A 276 -16.78 -5.23 1.37
C SER A 276 -17.53 -6.26 2.24
N PRO A 277 -17.97 -6.00 3.50
CA PRO A 277 -18.74 -7.00 4.26
C PRO A 277 -20.09 -7.35 3.63
N PHE A 278 -20.62 -6.50 2.74
CA PHE A 278 -21.87 -6.75 2.01
C PHE A 278 -21.67 -7.65 0.79
N PHE A 279 -20.44 -8.04 0.48
CA PHE A 279 -20.10 -8.95 -0.59
C PHE A 279 -19.39 -10.20 -0.04
N THR A 280 -19.40 -11.27 -0.83
CA THR A 280 -18.63 -12.48 -0.51
C THR A 280 -17.21 -12.38 -1.05
N GLY A 281 -16.26 -12.91 -0.27
CA GLY A 281 -14.86 -12.98 -0.65
C GLY A 281 -14.08 -11.66 -0.54
N GLY A 282 -12.84 -11.72 -1.01
CA GLY A 282 -11.96 -10.56 -1.12
C GLY A 282 -11.12 -10.26 0.12
N TYR A 283 -10.14 -9.36 -0.05
CA TYR A 283 -9.23 -8.96 1.02
C TYR A 283 -9.02 -7.44 1.06
N PRO A 284 -10.04 -6.68 1.50
CA PRO A 284 -10.10 -5.23 1.39
C PRO A 284 -8.99 -4.51 2.17
N TYR A 285 -8.58 -5.06 3.31
CA TYR A 285 -7.54 -4.46 4.16
C TYR A 285 -6.17 -4.42 3.50
N ARG A 286 -5.81 -5.38 2.62
CA ARG A 286 -4.53 -5.30 1.88
C ARG A 286 -4.46 -4.02 1.06
N PHE A 287 -5.56 -3.64 0.42
CA PHE A 287 -5.62 -2.42 -0.37
C PHE A 287 -5.59 -1.16 0.50
N LEU A 288 -6.32 -1.16 1.62
CA LEU A 288 -6.32 -0.04 2.56
C LEU A 288 -4.94 0.20 3.19
N THR A 289 -4.28 -0.87 3.64
CA THR A 289 -2.97 -0.79 4.28
C THR A 289 -1.88 -0.35 3.29
N ALA A 290 -1.96 -0.79 2.03
CA ALA A 290 -1.09 -0.32 0.96
C ALA A 290 -1.16 1.21 0.74
N VAL A 291 -2.31 1.83 1.00
CA VAL A 291 -2.51 3.29 0.87
C VAL A 291 -2.54 4.03 2.21
N LEU A 292 -2.19 3.39 3.32
CA LEU A 292 -2.26 4.01 4.64
C LEU A 292 -1.43 5.30 4.71
N ILE A 293 -0.32 5.36 3.96
CA ILE A 293 0.49 6.58 3.82
C ILE A 293 -0.30 7.76 3.26
N LEU A 294 -1.19 7.51 2.29
CA LEU A 294 -2.06 8.54 1.72
C LEU A 294 -3.12 8.97 2.72
N ILE A 295 -3.62 8.05 3.55
CA ILE A 295 -4.56 8.37 4.64
C ILE A 295 -3.89 9.28 5.67
N ILE A 296 -2.64 8.98 6.06
CA ILE A 296 -1.87 9.83 6.98
C ILE A 296 -1.66 11.23 6.37
N ILE A 297 -1.30 11.30 5.08
CA ILE A 297 -1.16 12.58 4.37
C ILE A 297 -2.51 13.32 4.30
N ALA A 298 -3.60 12.63 3.99
CA ALA A 298 -4.94 13.21 3.92
C ALA A 298 -5.37 13.81 5.26
N ILE A 299 -5.11 13.10 6.37
CA ILE A 299 -5.39 13.58 7.73
C ILE A 299 -4.61 14.86 8.03
N SER A 300 -3.34 14.92 7.63
CA SER A 300 -2.50 16.11 7.86
C SER A 300 -3.05 17.38 7.18
N GLN A 301 -3.82 17.22 6.10
CA GLN A 301 -4.37 18.30 5.29
C GLN A 301 -5.74 18.80 5.78
N LEU A 302 -6.35 18.14 6.76
CA LEU A 302 -7.66 18.54 7.31
C LEU A 302 -7.56 19.80 8.19
N SER A 303 -8.70 20.45 8.42
CA SER A 303 -8.82 21.50 9.44
C SER A 303 -8.36 20.98 10.81
N LEU A 304 -7.83 21.84 11.67
CA LEU A 304 -7.19 21.43 12.93
C LEU A 304 -8.10 20.51 13.78
N LYS A 305 -9.38 20.87 13.94
CA LYS A 305 -10.36 20.07 14.68
C LYS A 305 -10.53 18.66 14.09
N ASN A 306 -10.75 18.57 12.78
CA ASN A 306 -10.96 17.29 12.09
C ASN A 306 -9.67 16.46 12.01
N ARG A 307 -8.52 17.13 11.91
CA ARG A 307 -7.19 16.51 11.92
C ARG A 307 -6.89 15.86 13.26
N ILE A 308 -7.17 16.54 14.38
CA ILE A 308 -7.02 15.97 15.72
C ILE A 308 -7.92 14.75 15.85
N LEU A 309 -9.22 14.89 15.52
CA LEU A 309 -10.18 13.79 15.59
C LEU A 309 -9.74 12.57 14.77
N ALA A 310 -9.35 12.76 13.50
CA ALA A 310 -8.91 11.68 12.63
C ALA A 310 -7.59 11.04 13.10
N SER A 311 -6.65 11.85 13.62
CA SER A 311 -5.40 11.33 14.19
C SER A 311 -5.66 10.51 15.46
N SER A 312 -6.62 10.93 16.29
CA SER A 312 -7.06 10.17 17.47
C SER A 312 -7.70 8.84 17.06
N LEU A 313 -8.53 8.82 16.01
CA LEU A 313 -9.10 7.57 15.48
C LEU A 313 -7.99 6.61 15.04
N LEU A 314 -6.97 7.07 14.31
CA LEU A 314 -5.82 6.24 13.93
C LEU A 314 -5.01 5.77 15.16
N MET A 315 -4.90 6.59 16.20
CA MET A 315 -4.23 6.19 17.43
C MET A 315 -5.01 5.12 18.19
N ILE A 316 -6.35 5.19 18.19
CA ILE A 316 -7.20 4.16 18.79
C ILE A 316 -7.02 2.83 18.06
N SER A 317 -7.00 2.83 16.72
CA SER A 317 -6.72 1.59 15.96
C SER A 317 -5.31 1.07 16.21
N PHE A 318 -4.33 1.97 16.34
CA PHE A 318 -2.97 1.61 16.67
C PHE A 318 -2.93 0.81 17.98
N ILE A 319 -3.54 1.36 19.04
CA ILE A 319 -3.53 0.74 20.37
C ILE A 319 -4.28 -0.59 20.33
N GLN A 320 -5.49 -0.61 19.76
CA GLN A 320 -6.31 -1.82 19.69
C GLN A 320 -5.59 -2.96 18.95
N GLN A 321 -4.96 -2.66 17.81
CA GLN A 321 -4.24 -3.68 17.04
C GLN A 321 -2.94 -4.09 17.71
N SER A 322 -2.26 -3.18 18.39
CA SER A 322 -1.06 -3.52 19.16
C SER A 322 -1.41 -4.51 20.27
N ILE A 323 -2.52 -4.29 20.98
CA ILE A 323 -3.05 -5.24 21.98
C ILE A 323 -3.39 -6.58 21.32
N THR A 324 -4.06 -6.54 20.17
CA THR A 324 -4.43 -7.77 19.45
C THR A 324 -3.19 -8.57 19.03
N ILE A 325 -2.18 -7.92 18.45
CA ILE A 325 -0.92 -8.59 18.08
C ILE A 325 -0.18 -9.12 19.31
N MET A 326 -0.18 -8.37 20.43
CA MET A 326 0.40 -8.85 21.69
C MET A 326 -0.30 -10.09 22.26
N HIS A 327 -1.58 -10.31 21.94
CA HIS A 327 -2.27 -11.56 22.30
C HIS A 327 -2.02 -12.72 21.33
N TRP A 328 -1.45 -12.45 20.14
CA TRP A 328 -1.07 -13.47 19.15
C TRP A 328 0.39 -13.91 19.31
N ILE A 329 1.20 -13.09 19.97
CA ILE A 329 2.53 -13.39 20.50
C ILE A 329 2.37 -14.16 21.82
#